data_AF-A9WZC0-F1
#
_entry.id   AF-A9WZC0-F1
#
_cell.length_a   1.000
_cell.length_b   1.000
_cell.length_c   1.000
_cell.angle_alpha   90.00
_cell.angle_beta   90.00
_cell.angle_gamma   90.00
#
_symmetry.space_group_name_H-M   'P 1'
#
loop_
_entity.id
_entity.type
_entity.pdbx_description
1 polymer ?
#
loop_
_entity_poly.entity_id
_entity_poly.type
_entity_poly.pdbx_seq_one_letter_code
_entity_poly.pdbx_strand_id
1 'polypeptide(L)'
;MKMRRLPEIDLARIAPLATDQKRRALERFKLGHPTLTYKPVRALFADIFNVQLDMFTASCPADWSILKRLIRAKATSDNEFNANLLVAKGLHDFAQAKALRSRSHPFFPLSLSVGEKVEYWLPIVTALEGVPLVIFVDPRRSNGLTAEARRFVFSMMHEHIRLANLDFATARLGIVQFGDATDSQRPVKLSTDEDVELFDFDQLDQIVRETYDIWREINEARESEVRRKAAGGGHGPLFDGCPSAALQSPPNGLPHPIPIGLFCAFTAVPCALVAGECLKLRVGIAGDNVAGHTDDIINWNQPRL
;
A
#
# COMPACT_ATOMS: atom_id res chain seq x y z
N MET A 1 -6.63 -27.38 2.13
CA MET A 1 -5.24 -26.83 2.13
C MET A 1 -5.32 -25.32 2.10
N LYS A 2 -4.49 -24.60 2.88
CA LYS A 2 -4.55 -23.12 2.94
C LYS A 2 -3.73 -22.52 1.79
N MET A 3 -4.39 -22.27 0.66
CA MET A 3 -3.76 -21.61 -0.49
C MET A 3 -3.27 -20.21 -0.08
N ARG A 4 -2.05 -19.83 -0.50
CA ARG A 4 -1.52 -18.50 -0.24
C ARG A 4 -2.19 -17.50 -1.20
N ARG A 5 -2.75 -16.44 -0.61
CA ARG A 5 -3.46 -15.37 -1.32
C ARG A 5 -2.50 -14.51 -2.15
N LEU A 6 -3.00 -14.01 -3.28
CA LEU A 6 -2.30 -13.02 -4.07
C LEU A 6 -2.45 -11.64 -3.39
N PRO A 7 -1.39 -10.81 -3.35
CA PRO A 7 -1.54 -9.41 -2.95
C PRO A 7 -2.54 -8.69 -3.87
N GLU A 8 -3.34 -7.78 -3.32
CA GLU A 8 -4.46 -7.14 -4.04
C GLU A 8 -4.05 -6.47 -5.36
N ILE A 9 -2.94 -5.72 -5.38
CA ILE A 9 -2.45 -5.06 -6.59
C ILE A 9 -1.99 -6.10 -7.64
N ASP A 10 -1.43 -7.22 -7.20
CA ASP A 10 -1.03 -8.30 -8.12
C ASP A 10 -2.26 -9.04 -8.66
N LEU A 11 -3.28 -9.26 -7.82
CA LEU A 11 -4.57 -9.78 -8.26
C LEU A 11 -5.20 -8.86 -9.31
N ALA A 12 -5.28 -7.56 -9.05
CA ALA A 12 -5.85 -6.57 -9.99
C ALA A 12 -5.10 -6.53 -11.32
N ARG A 13 -3.78 -6.75 -11.32
CA ARG A 13 -2.98 -6.77 -12.55
C ARG A 13 -3.15 -8.06 -13.34
N ILE A 14 -3.28 -9.20 -12.66
CA ILE A 14 -3.24 -10.53 -13.29
C ILE A 14 -4.64 -11.01 -13.67
N ALA A 15 -5.64 -10.73 -12.84
CA ALA A 15 -6.99 -11.26 -12.99
C ALA A 15 -7.64 -10.91 -14.32
N PRO A 16 -7.58 -9.67 -14.84
CA PRO A 16 -8.28 -9.33 -16.07
C PRO A 16 -7.47 -9.69 -17.34
N LEU A 17 -6.30 -10.33 -17.21
CA LEU A 17 -5.56 -10.83 -18.37
C LEU A 17 -6.28 -12.04 -18.99
N ALA A 18 -6.10 -12.23 -20.30
CA ALA A 18 -6.56 -13.45 -20.98
C ALA A 18 -5.93 -14.70 -20.34
N THR A 19 -6.66 -15.83 -20.36
CA THR A 19 -6.33 -17.08 -19.65
C THR A 19 -4.88 -17.53 -19.82
N ASP A 20 -4.33 -17.52 -21.04
CA ASP A 20 -2.95 -17.92 -21.30
C ASP A 20 -1.93 -16.96 -20.67
N GLN A 21 -2.19 -15.65 -20.76
CA GLN A 21 -1.33 -14.62 -20.18
C GLN A 21 -1.40 -14.65 -18.65
N LYS A 22 -2.60 -14.88 -18.11
CA LYS A 22 -2.88 -15.09 -16.68
C LYS A 22 -2.08 -16.27 -16.14
N ARG A 23 -2.14 -17.43 -16.80
CA ARG A 23 -1.35 -18.63 -16.42
C ARG A 23 0.15 -18.33 -16.41
N ARG A 24 0.70 -17.76 -17.50
CA ARG A 24 2.12 -17.40 -17.59
C ARG A 24 2.55 -16.41 -16.51
N ALA A 25 1.70 -15.43 -16.18
CA ALA A 25 1.99 -14.45 -15.13
C ALA A 25 2.03 -15.12 -13.75
N LEU A 26 1.08 -16.00 -13.45
CA LEU A 26 1.03 -16.76 -12.18
C LEU A 26 2.19 -17.75 -12.06
N GLU A 27 2.60 -18.42 -13.14
CA GLU A 27 3.75 -19.33 -13.15
C GLU A 27 5.07 -18.61 -12.85
N ARG A 28 5.21 -17.36 -13.31
CA ARG A 28 6.37 -16.52 -13.00
C ARG A 28 6.27 -15.86 -11.63
N PHE A 29 5.07 -15.76 -11.07
CA PHE A 29 4.83 -15.13 -9.79
C PHE A 29 5.47 -15.93 -8.66
N LYS A 30 6.40 -15.27 -7.95
CA LYS A 30 7.07 -15.79 -6.76
C LYS A 30 6.65 -14.95 -5.56
N LEU A 31 6.10 -15.61 -4.54
CA LEU A 31 5.81 -14.99 -3.25
C LEU A 31 7.13 -14.78 -2.49
N GLY A 32 7.71 -13.58 -2.62
CA GLY A 32 8.89 -13.15 -1.88
C GLY A 32 8.61 -11.88 -1.07
N HIS A 33 9.44 -11.61 -0.06
CA HIS A 33 9.38 -10.34 0.66
C HIS A 33 9.82 -9.19 -0.27
N PRO A 34 8.98 -8.15 -0.47
CA PRO A 34 9.39 -6.98 -1.24
C PRO A 34 10.62 -6.33 -0.61
N THR A 35 11.56 -5.87 -1.44
CA THR A 35 12.75 -5.14 -0.98
C THR A 35 12.42 -3.77 -0.40
N LEU A 36 11.27 -3.20 -0.78
CA LEU A 36 10.77 -1.91 -0.31
C LEU A 36 9.29 -2.05 0.03
N THR A 37 8.85 -1.42 1.13
CA THR A 37 7.43 -1.30 1.47
C THR A 37 7.00 0.16 1.59
N TYR A 38 5.75 0.41 1.25
CA TYR A 38 5.11 1.72 1.35
C TYR A 38 4.24 1.86 2.61
N LYS A 39 4.46 1.00 3.62
CA LYS A 39 3.77 1.08 4.91
C LYS A 39 3.94 2.44 5.59
N PRO A 40 5.14 3.07 5.63
CA PRO A 40 5.30 4.38 6.25
C PRO A 40 4.39 5.47 5.67
N VAL A 41 4.30 5.58 4.34
CA VAL A 41 3.43 6.59 3.69
C VAL A 41 1.95 6.22 3.81
N ARG A 42 1.58 4.94 3.68
CA ARG A 42 0.18 4.48 3.81
C ARG A 42 -0.41 4.82 5.18
N ALA A 43 0.39 4.75 6.24
CA ALA A 43 -0.03 5.09 7.59
C ALA A 43 -0.34 6.59 7.77
N LEU A 44 0.06 7.45 6.82
CA LEU A 44 -0.09 8.90 6.87
C LEU A 44 -1.05 9.43 5.79
N PHE A 45 -1.80 8.55 5.11
CA PHE A 45 -2.75 8.98 4.08
C PHE A 45 -3.81 9.95 4.63
N ALA A 46 -4.29 9.76 5.86
CA ALA A 46 -5.24 10.68 6.47
C ALA A 46 -4.68 12.10 6.58
N ASP A 47 -3.42 12.24 7.02
CA ASP A 47 -2.75 13.53 7.13
C ASP A 47 -2.47 14.16 5.75
N ILE A 48 -2.04 13.35 4.78
CA ILE A 48 -1.72 13.79 3.42
C ILE A 48 -2.96 14.28 2.67
N PHE A 49 -4.08 13.55 2.78
CA PHE A 49 -5.34 13.91 2.12
C PHE A 49 -6.21 14.86 2.95
N ASN A 50 -5.64 15.43 4.03
CA ASN A 50 -6.28 16.42 4.88
C ASN A 50 -7.67 15.96 5.37
N VAL A 51 -7.73 14.76 5.94
CA VAL A 51 -8.96 14.19 6.51
C VAL A 51 -9.40 15.04 7.70
N GLN A 52 -10.57 15.67 7.56
CA GLN A 52 -11.18 16.51 8.58
C GLN A 52 -11.87 15.64 9.63
N LEU A 53 -11.79 16.07 10.89
CA LEU A 53 -12.58 15.48 11.96
C LEU A 53 -13.95 16.15 11.98
N ASP A 54 -15.02 15.36 11.86
CA ASP A 54 -16.39 15.85 11.67
C ASP A 54 -16.90 16.79 12.77
N MET A 55 -16.31 16.73 13.97
CA MET A 55 -16.75 17.51 15.14
C MET A 55 -15.90 18.76 15.46
N PHE A 56 -14.83 19.03 14.70
CA PHE A 56 -13.92 20.13 14.99
C PHE A 56 -13.88 21.15 13.85
N THR A 57 -13.42 22.36 14.18
CA THR A 57 -13.12 23.39 13.17
C THR A 57 -12.15 22.84 12.14
N ALA A 58 -12.36 23.19 10.86
CA ALA A 58 -11.54 22.71 9.76
C ALA A 58 -10.04 22.83 10.10
N SER A 59 -9.33 21.71 10.02
CA SER A 59 -7.90 21.64 10.30
C SER A 59 -7.11 22.07 9.07
N CYS A 60 -6.00 22.79 9.31
CA CYS A 60 -5.05 23.08 8.25
C CYS A 60 -4.41 21.78 7.75
N PRO A 61 -4.10 21.68 6.44
CA PRO A 61 -3.32 20.57 5.90
C PRO A 61 -2.01 20.38 6.65
N ALA A 62 -1.57 19.13 6.80
CA ALA A 62 -0.32 18.83 7.49
C ALA A 62 0.88 19.47 6.79
N ASP A 63 1.77 20.07 7.58
CA ASP A 63 3.01 20.64 7.06
C ASP A 63 3.97 19.54 6.59
N TRP A 64 4.68 19.82 5.49
CA TRP A 64 5.59 18.86 4.86
C TRP A 64 6.73 18.42 5.80
N SER A 65 7.25 19.31 6.63
CA SER A 65 8.33 18.98 7.57
C SER A 65 7.89 17.95 8.61
N ILE A 66 6.63 18.04 9.05
CA ILE A 66 6.01 17.10 9.99
C ILE A 66 5.87 15.73 9.32
N LEU A 67 5.30 15.68 8.11
CA LEU A 67 5.15 14.43 7.35
C LEU A 67 6.49 13.74 7.12
N LYS A 68 7.53 14.50 6.69
CA LYS A 68 8.88 13.97 6.49
C LYS A 68 9.44 13.34 7.78
N ARG A 69 9.26 13.99 8.93
CA ARG A 69 9.70 13.47 10.24
C ARG A 69 8.96 12.19 10.62
N LEU A 70 7.63 12.15 10.41
CA LEU A 70 6.80 10.97 10.70
C LEU A 70 7.16 9.77 9.80
N ILE A 71 7.42 10.01 8.51
CA ILE A 71 7.88 8.96 7.59
C ILE A 71 9.24 8.44 8.03
N ARG A 72 10.17 9.32 8.43
CA ARG A 72 11.49 8.90 8.93
C ARG A 72 11.39 8.01 10.16
N ALA A 73 10.52 8.38 11.11
CA ALA A 73 10.33 7.62 12.34
C ALA A 73 9.76 6.21 12.10
N LYS A 74 9.02 6.01 11.01
CA LYS A 74 8.39 4.72 10.66
C LYS A 74 9.23 3.85 9.72
N ALA A 75 10.18 4.45 8.99
CA ALA A 75 11.00 3.72 8.04
C ALA A 75 12.11 2.92 8.75
N THR A 76 12.40 1.71 8.27
CA THR A 76 13.43 0.83 8.83
C THR A 76 14.81 1.04 8.19
N SER A 77 14.86 1.69 7.03
CA SER A 77 16.10 1.92 6.28
C SER A 77 16.04 3.24 5.50
N ASP A 78 17.22 3.76 5.12
CA ASP A 78 17.33 4.97 4.30
C ASP A 78 16.70 4.81 2.92
N ASN A 79 16.86 3.64 2.30
CA ASN A 79 16.26 3.34 1.00
C ASN A 79 14.73 3.33 1.06
N GLU A 80 14.17 2.72 2.11
CA GLU A 80 12.72 2.74 2.36
C GLU A 80 12.23 4.16 2.63
N PHE A 81 12.96 4.90 3.47
CA PHE A 81 12.65 6.29 3.77
C PHE A 81 12.58 7.14 2.50
N ASN A 82 13.62 7.09 1.67
CA ASN A 82 13.69 7.86 0.43
C ASN A 82 12.57 7.47 -0.56
N ALA A 83 12.30 6.18 -0.73
CA ALA A 83 11.22 5.72 -1.62
C ALA A 83 9.83 6.17 -1.15
N ASN A 84 9.56 6.14 0.16
CA ASN A 84 8.31 6.63 0.73
C ASN A 84 8.21 8.14 0.65
N LEU A 85 9.32 8.87 0.86
CA LEU A 85 9.34 10.32 0.81
C LEU A 85 8.98 10.87 -0.57
N LEU A 86 9.48 10.25 -1.65
CA LEU A 86 9.15 10.64 -3.03
C LEU A 86 7.64 10.52 -3.32
N VAL A 87 7.02 9.44 -2.86
CA VAL A 87 5.58 9.18 -3.03
C VAL A 87 4.76 10.14 -2.16
N ALA A 88 5.16 10.32 -0.90
CA ALA A 88 4.48 11.22 0.01
C ALA A 88 4.53 12.66 -0.48
N LYS A 89 5.65 13.10 -1.05
CA LYS A 89 5.79 14.47 -1.60
C LYS A 89 4.85 14.68 -2.76
N GLY A 90 4.82 13.73 -3.71
CA GLY A 90 3.89 13.79 -4.84
C GLY A 90 2.43 13.85 -4.41
N LEU A 91 2.03 13.03 -3.43
CA LEU A 91 0.66 13.07 -2.89
C LEU A 91 0.35 14.37 -2.16
N HIS A 92 1.28 14.88 -1.35
CA HIS A 92 1.13 16.13 -0.60
C HIS A 92 0.96 17.32 -1.56
N ASP A 93 1.83 17.44 -2.57
CA ASP A 93 1.76 18.50 -3.57
C ASP A 93 0.49 18.40 -4.41
N PHE A 94 0.09 17.18 -4.79
CA PHE A 94 -1.19 16.93 -5.46
C PHE A 94 -2.39 17.37 -4.60
N ALA A 95 -2.41 16.98 -3.32
CA ALA A 95 -3.49 17.32 -2.40
C ALA A 95 -3.59 18.83 -2.16
N GLN A 96 -2.45 19.52 -2.03
CA GLN A 96 -2.41 20.98 -1.91
C GLN A 96 -2.85 21.67 -3.20
N ALA A 97 -2.32 21.27 -4.36
CA ALA A 97 -2.63 21.87 -5.64
C ALA A 97 -4.11 21.74 -6.03
N LYS A 98 -4.75 20.62 -5.64
CA LYS A 98 -6.19 20.40 -5.85
C LYS A 98 -7.06 20.85 -4.67
N ALA A 99 -6.47 21.46 -3.65
CA ALA A 99 -7.14 21.90 -2.43
C ALA A 99 -8.04 20.82 -1.81
N LEU A 100 -7.56 19.58 -1.80
CA LEU A 100 -8.34 18.42 -1.37
C LEU A 100 -8.76 18.56 0.09
N ARG A 101 -10.02 18.20 0.34
CA ARG A 101 -10.59 18.05 1.68
C ARG A 101 -11.26 16.70 1.75
N SER A 102 -10.89 15.90 2.74
CA SER A 102 -11.40 14.54 2.87
C SER A 102 -12.12 14.34 4.18
N ARG A 103 -12.99 13.34 4.23
CA ARG A 103 -13.61 12.83 5.47
C ARG A 103 -13.30 11.35 5.61
N SER A 104 -13.20 10.88 6.84
CA SER A 104 -13.08 9.46 7.12
C SER A 104 -14.40 8.79 6.77
N HIS A 105 -14.35 7.74 5.96
CA HIS A 105 -15.53 6.95 5.63
C HIS A 105 -15.10 5.50 5.42
N PRO A 106 -15.35 4.61 6.40
CA PRO A 106 -14.93 3.22 6.29
C PRO A 106 -15.82 2.48 5.28
N PHE A 107 -15.20 1.94 4.25
CA PHE A 107 -15.81 0.98 3.34
C PHE A 107 -15.35 -0.43 3.73
N PHE A 108 -16.26 -1.39 3.81
CA PHE A 108 -15.91 -2.75 4.23
C PHE A 108 -15.36 -3.57 3.04
N PRO A 109 -14.38 -4.47 3.22
CA PRO A 109 -13.86 -5.25 2.10
C PRO A 109 -14.94 -6.02 1.33
N LEU A 110 -14.90 -5.95 -0.01
CA LEU A 110 -15.82 -6.69 -0.88
C LEU A 110 -15.49 -8.18 -0.80
N SER A 111 -16.51 -9.00 -0.51
CA SER A 111 -16.36 -10.45 -0.44
C SER A 111 -16.74 -11.09 -1.79
N LEU A 112 -15.85 -11.92 -2.32
CA LEU A 112 -16.03 -12.67 -3.57
C LEU A 112 -16.30 -14.15 -3.28
N SER A 113 -16.86 -14.89 -4.24
CA SER A 113 -17.35 -16.27 -4.06
C SER A 113 -16.27 -17.25 -3.60
N VAL A 114 -15.02 -17.00 -3.97
CA VAL A 114 -13.85 -17.82 -3.56
C VAL A 114 -13.39 -17.59 -2.12
N GLY A 115 -14.17 -16.87 -1.30
CA GLY A 115 -13.84 -16.55 0.09
C GLY A 115 -12.72 -15.51 0.23
N GLU A 116 -12.42 -14.82 -0.86
CA GLU A 116 -11.46 -13.72 -0.91
C GLU A 116 -12.14 -12.40 -0.60
N LYS A 117 -11.41 -11.54 0.09
CA LYS A 117 -11.82 -10.18 0.41
C LYS A 117 -10.82 -9.24 -0.22
N VAL A 118 -11.32 -8.27 -0.98
CA VAL A 118 -10.49 -7.28 -1.66
C VAL A 118 -10.85 -5.88 -1.21
N GLU A 119 -9.83 -5.05 -1.04
CA GLU A 119 -9.97 -3.64 -0.73
C GLU A 119 -9.19 -2.81 -1.77
N TYR A 120 -9.93 -2.18 -2.69
CA TYR A 120 -9.36 -1.32 -3.73
C TYR A 120 -9.75 0.14 -3.55
N TRP A 121 -9.74 0.61 -2.31
CA TRP A 121 -10.08 1.98 -1.96
C TRP A 121 -9.38 2.34 -0.65
N LEU A 122 -9.31 3.63 -0.37
CA LEU A 122 -8.96 4.14 0.94
C LEU A 122 -10.24 4.34 1.77
N PRO A 123 -10.18 4.25 3.11
CA PRO A 123 -11.31 4.52 4.00
C PRO A 123 -11.56 6.03 4.16
N ILE A 124 -11.54 6.76 3.04
CA ILE A 124 -11.71 8.21 2.97
C ILE A 124 -12.56 8.56 1.74
N VAL A 125 -13.33 9.62 1.84
CA VAL A 125 -14.00 10.27 0.71
C VAL A 125 -13.43 11.67 0.58
N THR A 126 -12.96 12.02 -0.61
CA THR A 126 -12.31 13.30 -0.90
C THR A 126 -13.19 14.16 -1.78
N ALA A 127 -13.33 15.44 -1.49
CA ALA A 127 -13.96 16.39 -2.40
C ALA A 127 -12.95 16.84 -3.46
N LEU A 128 -13.23 16.57 -4.74
CA LEU A 128 -12.48 17.09 -5.88
C LEU A 128 -13.45 17.85 -6.78
N GLU A 129 -13.22 19.16 -6.96
CA GLU A 129 -14.04 20.02 -7.83
C GLU A 129 -15.55 19.97 -7.47
N GLY A 130 -15.85 19.82 -6.17
CA GLY A 130 -17.22 19.74 -5.64
C GLY A 130 -17.88 18.36 -5.73
N VAL A 131 -17.22 17.38 -6.36
CA VAL A 131 -17.74 16.01 -6.51
C VAL A 131 -17.02 15.06 -5.53
N PRO A 132 -17.76 14.14 -4.85
CA PRO A 132 -17.13 13.09 -4.05
C PRO A 132 -16.24 12.21 -4.92
N LEU A 133 -15.02 11.95 -4.45
CA LEU A 133 -14.02 11.10 -5.08
C LEU A 133 -13.58 10.04 -4.08
N VAL A 134 -13.69 8.77 -4.46
CA VAL A 134 -13.09 7.65 -3.71
C VAL A 134 -11.82 7.22 -4.43
N ILE A 135 -10.72 7.12 -3.68
CA ILE A 135 -9.38 6.95 -4.24
C ILE A 135 -8.79 5.59 -3.86
N PHE A 136 -8.14 4.95 -4.84
CA PHE A 136 -7.15 3.89 -4.63
C PHE A 136 -5.75 4.39 -4.94
N VAL A 137 -4.74 4.02 -4.14
CA VAL A 137 -3.34 4.44 -4.34
C VAL A 137 -2.46 3.24 -4.66
N ASP A 138 -1.88 3.22 -5.87
CA ASP A 138 -0.84 2.27 -6.27
C ASP A 138 0.54 2.97 -6.29
N PRO A 139 1.33 2.84 -5.20
CA PRO A 139 2.64 3.49 -5.11
C PRO A 139 3.74 2.79 -5.90
N ARG A 140 3.46 1.65 -6.57
CA ARG A 140 4.52 0.85 -7.22
C ARG A 140 5.21 1.65 -8.33
N ARG A 141 6.51 1.42 -8.47
CA ARG A 141 7.32 1.99 -9.57
C ARG A 141 7.29 1.11 -10.81
N SER A 142 7.43 -0.20 -10.61
CA SER A 142 7.39 -1.19 -11.67
C SER A 142 6.15 -2.07 -11.53
N ASN A 143 5.66 -2.58 -12.67
CA ASN A 143 4.49 -3.46 -12.75
C ASN A 143 3.24 -2.87 -12.08
N GLY A 144 3.01 -1.56 -12.26
CA GLY A 144 1.78 -0.89 -11.85
C GLY A 144 0.57 -1.32 -12.69
N LEU A 145 -0.61 -0.79 -12.34
CA LEU A 145 -1.85 -1.09 -13.05
C LEU A 145 -1.82 -0.62 -14.52
N THR A 146 -2.13 -1.53 -15.44
CA THR A 146 -2.42 -1.25 -16.86
C THR A 146 -3.82 -0.65 -17.02
N ALA A 147 -4.21 -0.26 -18.24
CA ALA A 147 -5.58 0.20 -18.49
C ALA A 147 -6.63 -0.85 -18.11
N GLU A 148 -6.40 -2.12 -18.48
CA GLU A 148 -7.28 -3.22 -18.14
C GLU A 148 -7.33 -3.51 -16.63
N ALA A 149 -6.17 -3.41 -15.95
CA ALA A 149 -6.12 -3.56 -14.50
C ALA A 149 -6.84 -2.40 -13.78
N ARG A 150 -6.79 -1.18 -14.33
CA ARG A 150 -7.57 -0.05 -13.82
C ARG A 150 -9.07 -0.25 -14.04
N ARG A 151 -9.49 -0.74 -15.22
CA ARG A 151 -10.90 -1.11 -15.49
C ARG A 151 -11.41 -2.09 -14.45
N PHE A 152 -10.65 -3.15 -14.17
CA PHE A 152 -10.99 -4.13 -13.13
C PHE A 152 -11.16 -3.49 -11.75
N VAL A 153 -10.22 -2.63 -11.34
CA VAL A 153 -10.30 -1.93 -10.05
C VAL A 153 -11.51 -0.98 -9.99
N PHE A 154 -11.75 -0.18 -11.04
CA PHE A 154 -12.92 0.70 -11.09
C PHE A 154 -14.23 -0.08 -11.02
N SER A 155 -14.30 -1.25 -11.65
CA SER A 155 -15.48 -2.11 -11.62
C SER A 155 -15.74 -2.63 -10.20
N MET A 156 -14.70 -3.11 -9.51
CA MET A 156 -14.79 -3.51 -8.09
C MET A 156 -15.23 -2.37 -7.18
N MET A 157 -14.70 -1.16 -7.41
CA MET A 157 -15.10 0.04 -6.69
C MET A 157 -16.56 0.42 -6.99
N HIS A 158 -17.01 0.34 -8.24
CA HIS A 158 -18.38 0.67 -8.64
C HIS A 158 -19.41 -0.24 -7.96
N GLU A 159 -19.22 -1.55 -8.06
CA GLU A 159 -20.08 -2.55 -7.40
C GLU A 159 -20.15 -2.33 -5.89
N HIS A 160 -18.99 -2.09 -5.26
CA HIS A 160 -18.93 -1.98 -3.81
C HIS A 160 -19.35 -0.62 -3.26
N ILE A 161 -19.12 0.48 -3.98
CA ILE A 161 -19.33 1.84 -3.47
C ILE A 161 -20.61 2.44 -4.03
N ARG A 162 -20.77 2.46 -5.35
CA ARG A 162 -21.90 3.13 -6.02
C ARG A 162 -23.18 2.31 -5.94
N LEU A 163 -23.09 1.00 -6.20
CA LEU A 163 -24.27 0.14 -6.18
C LEU A 163 -24.67 -0.29 -4.77
N ALA A 164 -23.71 -0.46 -3.87
CA ALA A 164 -24.03 -0.84 -2.48
C ALA A 164 -24.55 0.33 -1.62
N ASN A 165 -24.23 1.58 -1.97
CA ASN A 165 -24.68 2.75 -1.22
C ASN A 165 -25.09 3.91 -2.15
N LEU A 166 -26.38 4.23 -2.13
CA LEU A 166 -26.98 5.29 -2.95
C LEU A 166 -26.39 6.68 -2.68
N ASP A 167 -25.87 6.95 -1.48
CA ASP A 167 -25.22 8.23 -1.15
C ASP A 167 -23.97 8.48 -2.02
N PHE A 168 -23.36 7.41 -2.55
CA PHE A 168 -22.18 7.48 -3.41
C PHE A 168 -22.47 7.11 -4.86
N ALA A 169 -23.74 6.99 -5.28
CA ALA A 169 -24.10 6.57 -6.63
C ALA A 169 -23.42 7.41 -7.74
N THR A 170 -23.21 8.71 -7.48
CA THR A 170 -22.55 9.65 -8.40
C THR A 170 -21.10 9.98 -8.02
N ALA A 171 -20.52 9.32 -7.02
CA ALA A 171 -19.16 9.57 -6.60
C ALA A 171 -18.17 9.17 -7.69
N ARG A 172 -17.24 10.04 -8.07
CA ARG A 172 -16.15 9.72 -8.99
C ARG A 172 -15.22 8.67 -8.37
N LEU A 173 -14.69 7.77 -9.19
CA LEU A 173 -13.72 6.77 -8.74
C LEU A 173 -12.34 7.14 -9.30
N GLY A 174 -11.33 7.09 -8.44
CA GLY A 174 -9.99 7.54 -8.77
C GLY A 174 -8.93 6.50 -8.47
N ILE A 175 -8.01 6.29 -9.40
CA ILE A 175 -6.78 5.52 -9.17
C ILE A 175 -5.60 6.48 -9.28
N VAL A 176 -4.86 6.60 -8.19
CA VAL A 176 -3.63 7.39 -8.11
C VAL A 176 -2.43 6.48 -8.34
N GLN A 177 -1.75 6.71 -9.46
CA GLN A 177 -0.45 6.13 -9.78
C GLN A 177 0.61 7.23 -9.82
N PHE A 178 1.88 6.84 -10.05
CA PHE A 178 3.00 7.77 -9.96
C PHE A 178 3.95 7.61 -11.15
N GLY A 179 4.37 8.73 -11.72
CA GLY A 179 5.40 8.77 -12.75
C GLY A 179 6.81 8.46 -12.24
N ASP A 180 7.79 8.70 -13.10
CA ASP A 180 9.21 8.64 -12.73
C ASP A 180 9.60 9.77 -11.79
N ALA A 181 10.66 9.57 -11.01
CA ALA A 181 11.10 10.57 -10.05
C ALA A 181 11.61 11.83 -10.76
N THR A 182 11.09 12.99 -10.37
CA THR A 182 11.48 14.31 -10.88
C THR A 182 11.46 15.28 -9.69
N ASP A 183 12.47 16.14 -9.57
CA ASP A 183 12.54 17.18 -8.52
C ASP A 183 12.23 16.69 -7.10
N SER A 184 12.85 15.57 -6.69
CA SER A 184 12.67 14.97 -5.36
C SER A 184 11.24 14.53 -5.02
N GLN A 185 10.42 14.26 -6.04
CA GLN A 185 9.10 13.66 -5.90
C GLN A 185 8.81 12.68 -7.03
N ARG A 186 7.70 11.94 -6.90
CA ARG A 186 7.10 11.26 -8.05
C ARG A 186 5.78 11.96 -8.38
N PRO A 187 5.60 12.48 -9.60
CA PRO A 187 4.40 13.21 -9.97
C PRO A 187 3.20 12.25 -9.93
N VAL A 188 2.10 12.72 -9.36
CA VAL A 188 0.84 11.98 -9.28
C VAL A 188 0.16 11.96 -10.66
N LYS A 189 -0.26 10.76 -11.06
CA LYS A 189 -1.15 10.54 -12.20
C LYS A 189 -2.47 10.00 -11.67
N LEU A 190 -3.48 10.86 -11.63
CA LEU A 190 -4.87 10.46 -11.35
C LEU A 190 -5.51 9.94 -12.63
N SER A 191 -6.02 8.72 -12.60
CA SER A 191 -6.94 8.20 -13.61
C SER A 191 -8.34 8.14 -12.98
N THR A 192 -9.36 8.55 -13.73
CA THR A 192 -10.77 8.51 -13.34
C THR A 192 -11.48 7.37 -14.06
N ASP A 193 -12.69 7.03 -13.62
CA ASP A 193 -13.56 6.04 -14.28
C ASP A 193 -14.30 6.60 -15.51
N GLU A 194 -13.98 7.83 -15.92
CA GLU A 194 -14.55 8.49 -17.10
C GLU A 194 -14.19 7.68 -18.36
N ASP A 195 -15.20 7.44 -19.20
CA ASP A 195 -15.11 6.65 -20.44
C ASP A 195 -14.63 5.19 -20.26
N VAL A 196 -14.83 4.61 -19.07
CA VAL A 196 -14.51 3.20 -18.80
C VAL A 196 -15.78 2.36 -18.78
N GLU A 197 -15.88 1.38 -19.69
CA GLU A 197 -16.92 0.36 -19.62
C GLU A 197 -16.63 -0.59 -18.46
N LEU A 198 -17.47 -0.61 -17.43
CA LEU A 198 -17.23 -1.39 -16.22
C LEU A 198 -17.74 -2.83 -16.37
N PHE A 199 -17.08 -3.76 -15.67
CA PHE A 199 -17.58 -5.12 -15.50
C PHE A 199 -18.68 -5.14 -14.43
N ASP A 200 -19.68 -5.99 -14.64
CA ASP A 200 -20.66 -6.30 -13.59
C ASP A 200 -20.10 -7.26 -12.54
N PHE A 201 -20.83 -7.45 -11.44
CA PHE A 201 -20.43 -8.35 -10.36
C PHE A 201 -20.17 -9.79 -10.81
N ASP A 202 -21.01 -10.36 -11.68
CA ASP A 202 -20.89 -11.76 -12.12
C ASP A 202 -19.62 -11.97 -12.96
N GLN A 203 -19.32 -11.01 -13.84
CA GLN A 203 -18.08 -10.96 -14.61
C GLN A 203 -16.87 -10.86 -13.68
N LEU A 204 -16.90 -9.97 -12.68
CA LEU A 204 -15.81 -9.81 -11.72
C LEU A 204 -15.56 -11.07 -10.89
N ASP A 205 -16.63 -11.69 -10.40
CA ASP A 205 -16.54 -12.92 -9.63
C ASP A 205 -15.97 -14.07 -10.47
N GLN A 206 -16.44 -14.21 -11.72
CA GLN A 206 -15.94 -15.21 -12.66
C GLN A 206 -14.45 -14.98 -13.00
N ILE A 207 -14.03 -13.73 -13.23
CA ILE A 207 -12.63 -13.36 -13.49
C ILE A 207 -11.73 -13.74 -12.32
N VAL A 208 -12.15 -13.44 -11.09
CA VAL A 208 -11.38 -13.75 -9.87
C VAL A 208 -11.35 -15.25 -9.62
N ARG A 209 -12.49 -15.94 -9.77
CA ARG A 209 -12.58 -17.38 -9.62
C ARG A 209 -11.64 -18.12 -10.57
N GLU A 210 -11.67 -17.80 -11.86
CA GLU A 210 -10.77 -18.38 -12.86
C GLU A 210 -9.30 -18.19 -12.46
N THR A 211 -8.96 -16.99 -11.95
CA THR A 211 -7.60 -16.68 -11.51
C THR A 211 -7.14 -17.56 -10.34
N TYR A 212 -8.00 -17.79 -9.36
CA TYR A 212 -7.69 -18.63 -8.21
C TYR A 212 -7.71 -20.12 -8.53
N ASP A 213 -8.52 -20.55 -9.50
CA ASP A 213 -8.51 -21.93 -10.00
C ASP A 213 -7.16 -22.24 -10.68
N ILE A 214 -6.70 -21.37 -11.59
CA ILE A 214 -5.36 -21.50 -12.20
C ILE A 214 -4.26 -21.43 -11.14
N TRP A 215 -4.39 -20.53 -10.16
CA TRP A 215 -3.40 -20.40 -9.09
C TRP A 215 -3.32 -21.64 -8.20
N ARG A 216 -4.44 -22.30 -7.96
CA ARG A 216 -4.49 -23.59 -7.25
C ARG A 216 -3.68 -24.65 -7.96
N GLU A 217 -3.96 -24.84 -9.25
CA GLU A 217 -3.28 -25.84 -10.09
C GLU A 217 -1.75 -25.63 -10.08
N ILE A 218 -1.31 -24.37 -10.23
CA ILE A 218 0.12 -24.02 -10.24
C ILE A 218 0.77 -24.34 -8.88
N ASN A 219 0.11 -24.04 -7.77
CA ASN A 219 0.65 -24.35 -6.44
C ASN A 219 0.73 -25.86 -6.19
N GLU A 220 -0.31 -26.60 -6.58
CA GLU A 220 -0.35 -28.07 -6.48
C GLU A 220 0.77 -28.72 -7.33
N ALA A 221 0.97 -28.22 -8.55
CA ALA A 221 2.05 -28.66 -9.43
C ALA A 221 3.43 -28.39 -8.79
N ARG A 222 3.67 -27.18 -8.29
CA ARG A 222 4.92 -26.80 -7.62
C ARG A 222 5.22 -27.68 -6.40
N GLU A 223 4.21 -27.94 -5.57
CA GLU A 223 4.36 -28.81 -4.40
C GLU A 223 4.60 -30.26 -4.76
N SER A 224 3.93 -30.77 -5.79
CA SER A 224 4.18 -32.13 -6.31
C SER A 224 5.63 -32.28 -6.78
N GLU A 225 6.19 -31.25 -7.42
CA GLU A 225 7.57 -31.24 -7.87
C GLU A 225 8.56 -31.20 -6.70
N VAL A 226 8.29 -30.37 -5.69
CA VAL A 226 9.09 -30.32 -4.46
C VAL A 226 9.07 -31.67 -3.74
N ARG A 227 7.90 -32.30 -3.59
CA ARG A 227 7.76 -33.64 -2.99
C ARG A 227 8.52 -34.70 -3.79
N ARG A 228 8.44 -34.67 -5.12
CA ARG A 228 9.19 -35.59 -6.00
C ARG A 228 10.71 -35.42 -5.84
N LYS A 229 11.20 -34.17 -5.76
CA LYS A 229 12.63 -33.89 -5.53
C LYS A 229 13.09 -34.36 -4.15
N ALA A 230 12.26 -34.19 -3.12
CA ALA A 230 12.57 -34.67 -1.77
C ALA A 230 12.57 -36.21 -1.66
N ALA A 231 11.66 -36.90 -2.37
CA ALA A 231 11.59 -38.37 -2.38
C ALA A 231 12.71 -39.02 -3.22
N GLY A 232 13.28 -38.31 -4.19
CA GLY A 232 14.40 -38.80 -5.02
C GLY A 232 15.81 -38.56 -4.45
N GLY A 233 15.92 -37.94 -3.27
CA GLY A 233 17.21 -37.56 -2.66
C GLY A 233 17.86 -38.61 -1.76
N GLY A 234 17.32 -39.83 -1.69
CA GLY A 234 17.82 -40.89 -0.82
C GLY A 234 18.40 -42.06 -1.59
N HIS A 235 19.60 -41.91 -2.16
CA HIS A 235 20.61 -42.97 -2.40
C HIS A 235 21.92 -42.29 -2.84
N GLY A 236 22.69 -41.77 -1.87
CA GLY A 236 24.11 -41.50 -2.06
C GLY A 236 24.90 -42.79 -1.80
N PRO A 237 25.92 -43.15 -2.59
CA PRO A 237 26.74 -44.32 -2.33
C PRO A 237 27.67 -44.00 -1.16
N LEU A 238 27.40 -44.55 0.02
CA LEU A 238 28.22 -44.37 1.21
C LEU A 238 28.56 -45.71 1.87
N PHE A 239 28.85 -46.74 1.07
CA PHE A 239 29.57 -47.93 1.52
C PHE A 239 30.32 -48.55 0.35
N ASP A 240 31.44 -47.94 -0.03
CA ASP A 240 32.50 -48.65 -0.75
C ASP A 240 33.85 -48.27 -0.15
N GLY A 241 34.55 -49.29 0.38
CA GLY A 241 36.01 -49.30 0.48
C GLY A 241 36.63 -48.53 1.64
N CYS A 242 36.54 -49.09 2.84
CA CYS A 242 37.61 -48.94 3.82
C CYS A 242 38.73 -49.94 3.48
N PRO A 243 39.99 -49.50 3.30
CA PRO A 243 41.12 -50.34 3.67
C PRO A 243 41.93 -49.68 4.80
N SER A 244 41.90 -50.38 5.93
CA SER A 244 43.02 -50.70 6.83
C SER A 244 44.16 -49.68 6.99
N ALA A 245 44.17 -49.08 8.19
CA ALA A 245 45.31 -48.83 9.08
C ALA A 245 46.74 -48.86 8.51
N ALA A 246 47.42 -47.71 8.62
CA ALA A 246 48.86 -47.65 8.86
C ALA A 246 49.16 -46.53 9.86
N LEU A 247 49.95 -46.90 10.87
CA LEU A 247 50.43 -46.07 11.98
C LEU A 247 51.19 -44.82 11.52
N GLN A 248 51.05 -43.72 12.27
CA GLN A 248 52.20 -42.96 12.78
C GLN A 248 51.80 -42.01 13.93
N SER A 249 52.63 -42.05 14.97
CA SER A 249 52.50 -41.43 16.30
C SER A 249 52.78 -39.91 16.31
N PRO A 250 52.38 -39.16 17.37
CA PRO A 250 52.56 -37.71 17.47
C PRO A 250 53.88 -37.31 18.16
N PRO A 251 54.26 -36.02 18.12
CA PRO A 251 54.71 -35.43 19.38
C PRO A 251 54.24 -33.98 19.62
N ASN A 252 53.73 -33.79 20.84
CA ASN A 252 54.06 -32.76 21.84
C ASN A 252 54.33 -31.29 21.44
N GLY A 253 53.60 -30.38 22.09
CA GLY A 253 54.06 -29.00 22.31
C GLY A 253 52.96 -27.98 22.66
N LEU A 254 52.55 -27.92 23.92
CA LEU A 254 52.07 -26.68 24.59
C LEU A 254 53.31 -26.02 25.26
N PRO A 255 53.34 -24.73 25.68
CA PRO A 255 52.23 -23.92 26.25
C PRO A 255 52.23 -22.43 25.80
N HIS A 256 51.23 -21.57 26.01
CA HIS A 256 50.83 -20.81 27.23
C HIS A 256 49.86 -19.64 26.80
N PRO A 257 49.28 -18.82 27.71
CA PRO A 257 47.87 -18.40 27.65
C PRO A 257 47.58 -16.87 27.55
N ILE A 258 46.30 -16.52 27.27
CA ILE A 258 45.51 -15.34 27.76
C ILE A 258 45.98 -13.93 27.25
N PRO A 259 45.09 -12.92 26.97
CA PRO A 259 43.88 -12.60 27.72
C PRO A 259 42.58 -12.26 26.96
N ILE A 260 41.50 -12.50 27.70
CA ILE A 260 40.18 -11.88 27.57
C ILE A 260 40.27 -10.50 28.23
N GLY A 261 39.84 -9.46 27.52
CA GLY A 261 39.71 -8.11 28.07
C GLY A 261 38.62 -7.32 27.37
N LEU A 262 37.87 -6.58 28.20
CA LEU A 262 37.02 -5.43 27.89
C LEU A 262 35.66 -5.66 27.20
N PHE A 263 34.56 -5.03 27.61
CA PHE A 263 34.20 -4.21 28.79
C PHE A 263 32.68 -3.98 28.71
N CYS A 264 31.98 -4.06 29.85
CA CYS A 264 30.63 -3.51 29.99
C CYS A 264 30.71 -1.99 30.17
N ALA A 265 29.89 -1.22 29.46
CA ALA A 265 29.36 0.06 29.92
C ALA A 265 28.23 0.54 28.98
N PHE A 266 26.98 0.39 29.41
CA PHE A 266 25.90 1.28 28.95
C PHE A 266 25.39 2.02 30.18
N THR A 267 25.82 3.27 30.28
CA THR A 267 25.29 4.26 31.22
C THR A 267 23.95 4.78 30.71
N ALA A 268 23.09 5.11 31.66
CA ALA A 268 21.72 5.55 31.47
C ALA A 268 21.60 7.09 31.56
N VAL A 269 20.44 7.58 31.08
CA VAL A 269 19.73 8.84 31.46
C VAL A 269 20.23 10.14 30.78
N PRO A 270 19.41 11.22 30.57
CA PRO A 270 17.95 11.43 30.78
C PRO A 270 17.13 12.03 29.62
N CYS A 271 15.82 11.82 29.79
CA CYS A 271 14.67 12.72 29.57
C CYS A 271 14.95 14.24 29.52
N ALA A 272 14.37 14.94 28.55
CA ALA A 272 14.17 16.39 28.62
C ALA A 272 12.86 16.82 27.93
N LEU A 273 11.98 17.43 28.74
CA LEU A 273 10.86 18.30 28.38
C LEU A 273 11.31 19.40 27.40
N VAL A 274 10.46 19.75 26.42
CA VAL A 274 10.32 21.14 25.95
C VAL A 274 8.85 21.42 25.62
N ALA A 275 8.33 22.49 26.25
CA ALA A 275 7.05 23.14 26.01
C ALA A 275 7.26 24.49 25.30
N GLY A 276 6.20 25.03 24.67
CA GLY A 276 6.12 26.38 24.08
C GLY A 276 6.45 26.41 22.58
N GLU A 277 5.82 27.17 21.69
CA GLU A 277 4.93 28.33 21.79
C GLU A 277 4.08 28.38 20.51
N CYS A 278 2.80 28.76 20.60
CA CYS A 278 2.00 29.14 19.44
C CYS A 278 1.72 30.65 19.53
N LEU A 279 2.39 31.39 18.66
CA LEU A 279 2.41 32.85 18.61
C LEU A 279 1.04 33.40 18.20
N LYS A 280 0.55 34.36 18.98
CA LYS A 280 -0.58 35.24 18.68
C LYS A 280 -0.29 36.05 17.40
N LEU A 281 -1.20 36.02 16.45
CA LEU A 281 -1.38 37.12 15.49
C LEU A 281 -2.83 37.57 15.50
N ARG A 282 -3.00 38.83 15.89
CA ARG A 282 -4.23 39.59 16.01
C ARG A 282 -4.11 40.73 15.00
N VAL A 283 -4.92 40.75 13.94
CA VAL A 283 -5.11 41.94 13.10
C VAL A 283 -6.58 42.04 12.68
N GLY A 284 -7.26 43.02 13.28
CA GLY A 284 -7.98 44.09 12.58
C GLY A 284 -9.06 43.73 11.56
N ILE A 285 -10.31 43.94 11.98
CA ILE A 285 -11.52 44.06 11.16
C ILE A 285 -11.49 45.39 10.38
N ALA A 286 -11.84 45.36 9.10
CA ALA A 286 -12.47 46.47 8.38
C ALA A 286 -13.47 45.88 7.38
N GLY A 287 -14.73 46.30 7.48
CA GLY A 287 -15.81 45.85 6.60
C GLY A 287 -15.94 46.73 5.37
N ASP A 288 -16.63 46.21 4.35
CA ASP A 288 -17.62 46.95 3.57
C ASP A 288 -18.52 45.97 2.78
N ASN A 289 -19.81 46.30 2.77
CA ASN A 289 -20.91 45.60 2.10
C ASN A 289 -20.92 45.89 0.60
N VAL A 290 -21.21 44.89 -0.26
CA VAL A 290 -22.08 45.03 -1.45
C VAL A 290 -22.79 43.70 -1.74
N ALA A 291 -24.07 43.82 -2.07
CA ALA A 291 -25.06 42.75 -2.23
C ALA A 291 -25.04 42.01 -3.59
N GLY A 292 -25.56 40.78 -3.58
CA GLY A 292 -26.59 40.34 -4.54
C GLY A 292 -26.19 39.39 -5.69
N HIS A 293 -26.25 38.08 -5.46
CA HIS A 293 -26.98 37.13 -6.33
C HIS A 293 -27.07 35.76 -5.65
N THR A 294 -28.29 35.30 -5.42
CA THR A 294 -28.64 33.98 -4.90
C THR A 294 -29.02 33.08 -6.05
N ASP A 295 -28.32 31.95 -6.21
CA ASP A 295 -28.85 30.73 -6.81
C ASP A 295 -28.26 29.53 -6.07
N ASP A 296 -29.12 28.55 -5.80
CA ASP A 296 -29.04 27.56 -4.73
C ASP A 296 -27.84 26.61 -4.81
N ILE A 297 -26.99 26.65 -3.78
CA ILE A 297 -25.98 25.63 -3.48
C ILE A 297 -26.46 24.85 -2.25
N ILE A 298 -26.58 23.53 -2.41
CA ILE A 298 -26.83 22.58 -1.32
C ILE A 298 -25.76 22.77 -0.23
N ASN A 299 -26.19 23.29 0.91
CA ASN A 299 -25.35 23.66 2.04
C ASN A 299 -25.06 22.43 2.91
N TRP A 300 -23.86 21.88 2.81
CA TRP A 300 -23.38 20.72 3.59
C TRP A 300 -22.90 21.08 5.03
N ASN A 301 -23.25 22.27 5.55
CA ASN A 301 -22.85 22.75 6.88
C ASN A 301 -24.02 22.89 7.87
N GLN A 302 -24.89 21.88 8.01
CA GLN A 302 -25.77 21.79 9.18
C GLN A 302 -25.49 20.54 10.02
N PRO A 303 -25.31 20.70 11.36
CA PRO A 303 -25.25 19.57 12.27
C PRO A 303 -26.66 18.97 12.39
N ARG A 304 -26.81 17.67 12.13
CA ARG A 304 -28.07 16.96 12.38
C ARG A 304 -28.26 16.83 13.90
N LEU A 305 -29.41 17.31 14.38
CA LEU A 305 -29.98 16.95 15.69
C LEU A 305 -30.38 15.48 15.72
#